data_AF-A0A0J9GTT8-F1
#
_entry.id   AF-A0A0J9GTT8-F1
#
_cell.length_a   1.000
_cell.length_b   1.000
_cell.length_c   1.000
_cell.angle_alpha   90.00
_cell.angle_beta   90.00
_cell.angle_gamma   90.00
#
_symmetry.space_group_name_H-M   'P 1'
#
loop_
_entity.id
_entity.type
_entity.pdbx_description
1 polymer ?
#
loop_
_entity_poly.entity_id
_entity_poly.type
_entity_poly.pdbx_seq_one_letter_code
_entity_poly.pdbx_strand_id
1 'polypeptide(L)'
;MSDKTEIPQIQMSTEGEVVRDLMADIGHHDPIETPEGLDLTKSHLITLPNHRKVENLFDDHQAAAEFLKPARRKGTARFADLQSIIAWANRFKGDTSALFANPDMEAPTLTCIADYHAAGAVDVTTATGDASARHCHPRAIYDFPLSEEWKAWMGVSGEPLKKDNLGEFIEAWSRTTRGGTQFDGFQLLDS
;
A
#
# COMPACT_ATOMS: atom_id res chain seq x y z
N MET A 1 -66.16 -4.69 -58.96
CA MET A 1 -66.45 -5.92 -58.18
C MET A 1 -65.20 -6.23 -57.37
N SER A 2 -65.37 -6.27 -56.06
CA SER A 2 -64.48 -6.75 -54.99
C SER A 2 -63.06 -6.19 -54.87
N ASP A 3 -63.00 -5.12 -54.07
CA ASP A 3 -61.98 -4.87 -53.05
C ASP A 3 -61.68 -6.15 -52.24
N LYS A 4 -60.40 -6.46 -52.05
CA LYS A 4 -59.92 -7.50 -51.12
C LYS A 4 -58.76 -6.91 -50.35
N THR A 5 -59.10 -6.20 -49.27
CA THR A 5 -58.17 -5.82 -48.22
C THR A 5 -57.69 -7.12 -47.54
N GLU A 6 -56.46 -7.55 -47.84
CA GLU A 6 -55.80 -8.63 -47.11
C GLU A 6 -55.47 -8.14 -45.69
N ILE A 7 -56.18 -8.69 -44.71
CA ILE A 7 -55.91 -8.48 -43.29
C ILE A 7 -54.71 -9.35 -42.92
N PRO A 8 -53.62 -8.82 -42.34
CA PRO A 8 -52.48 -9.63 -41.96
C PRO A 8 -52.90 -10.60 -40.86
N GLN A 9 -52.75 -11.90 -41.12
CA GLN A 9 -52.98 -12.96 -40.14
C GLN A 9 -51.92 -12.83 -39.05
N ILE A 10 -52.35 -12.45 -37.84
CA ILE A 10 -51.51 -12.45 -36.65
C ILE A 10 -51.31 -13.92 -36.28
N GLN A 11 -50.13 -14.45 -36.59
CA GLN A 11 -49.75 -15.82 -36.25
C GLN A 11 -49.67 -15.91 -34.72
N MET A 12 -50.63 -16.63 -34.11
CA MET A 12 -50.64 -16.86 -32.66
C MET A 12 -49.48 -17.79 -32.31
N SER A 13 -48.38 -17.21 -31.84
CA SER A 13 -47.26 -17.95 -31.26
C SER A 13 -47.74 -18.78 -30.07
N THR A 14 -47.33 -20.03 -30.03
CA THR A 14 -47.65 -20.94 -28.91
C THR A 14 -46.97 -20.43 -27.63
N GLU A 15 -47.53 -20.73 -26.45
CA GLU A 15 -46.93 -20.28 -25.17
C GLU A 15 -45.45 -20.65 -25.04
N GLY A 16 -45.05 -21.82 -25.56
CA GLY A 16 -43.65 -22.26 -25.61
C GLY A 16 -42.75 -21.46 -26.56
N GLU A 17 -43.28 -20.91 -27.66
CA GLU A 17 -42.53 -20.05 -28.58
C GLU A 17 -42.32 -18.67 -27.99
N VAL A 18 -43.33 -18.11 -27.31
CA VAL A 18 -43.18 -16.83 -26.59
C VAL A 18 -42.14 -16.93 -25.48
N VAL A 19 -42.15 -18.03 -24.71
CA VAL A 19 -41.14 -18.27 -23.67
C VAL A 19 -39.75 -18.46 -24.27
N ARG A 20 -39.62 -19.16 -25.40
CA ARG A 20 -38.34 -19.35 -26.09
C ARG A 20 -37.77 -18.03 -26.61
N ASP A 21 -38.60 -17.22 -27.26
CA ASP A 21 -38.18 -15.95 -27.84
C ASP A 21 -37.89 -14.92 -26.75
N LEU A 22 -38.67 -14.90 -25.68
CA LEU A 22 -38.40 -14.09 -24.49
C LEU A 22 -37.09 -14.51 -23.81
N MET A 23 -36.81 -15.81 -23.71
CA MET A 23 -35.55 -16.30 -23.13
C MET A 23 -34.35 -16.02 -24.05
N ALA A 24 -34.54 -16.00 -25.37
CA ALA A 24 -33.51 -15.60 -26.32
C ALA A 24 -33.23 -14.08 -26.23
N ASP A 25 -34.26 -13.26 -26.05
CA ASP A 25 -34.16 -11.81 -25.89
C ASP A 25 -33.52 -11.44 -24.54
N ILE A 26 -33.96 -12.09 -23.44
CA ILE A 26 -33.36 -11.92 -22.10
C ILE A 26 -31.93 -12.48 -22.05
N GLY A 27 -31.64 -13.53 -22.83
CA GLY A 27 -30.32 -14.15 -22.91
C GLY A 27 -29.31 -13.40 -23.77
N HIS A 28 -29.75 -12.34 -24.47
CA HIS A 28 -28.86 -11.53 -25.29
C HIS A 28 -27.92 -10.74 -24.39
N HIS A 29 -26.64 -11.11 -24.42
CA HIS A 29 -25.57 -10.34 -23.81
C HIS A 29 -24.67 -9.83 -24.92
N ASP A 30 -24.51 -8.50 -24.98
CA ASP A 30 -23.48 -7.91 -25.81
C ASP A 30 -22.13 -8.05 -25.08
N PRO A 31 -21.15 -8.76 -25.65
CA PRO A 31 -19.81 -8.78 -25.08
C PRO A 31 -19.24 -7.37 -25.17
N ILE A 32 -19.01 -6.74 -24.03
CA ILE A 32 -18.37 -5.44 -23.97
C ILE A 32 -16.87 -5.67 -23.97
N GLU A 33 -16.22 -5.34 -25.08
CA GLU A 33 -14.78 -5.43 -25.17
C GLU A 33 -14.11 -4.36 -24.28
N THR A 34 -13.00 -4.75 -23.66
CA THR A 34 -12.13 -3.77 -22.99
C THR A 34 -11.52 -2.86 -24.06
N PRO A 35 -11.63 -1.53 -23.92
CA PRO A 35 -11.06 -0.59 -24.90
C PRO A 35 -9.58 -0.86 -25.11
N GLU A 36 -9.13 -0.84 -26.37
CA GLU A 36 -7.72 -1.01 -26.72
C GLU A 36 -6.91 0.17 -26.17
N GLY A 37 -6.15 -0.07 -25.09
CA GLY A 37 -5.45 0.98 -24.35
C GLY A 37 -6.27 1.58 -23.22
N LEU A 38 -6.65 0.75 -22.24
CA LEU A 38 -7.37 1.15 -21.02
C LEU A 38 -6.64 2.30 -20.31
N ASP A 39 -7.17 3.52 -20.45
CA ASP A 39 -6.72 4.69 -19.73
C ASP A 39 -7.34 4.69 -18.33
N LEU A 40 -6.57 4.24 -17.33
CA LEU A 40 -6.96 4.17 -15.92
C LEU A 40 -7.19 5.55 -15.27
N THR A 41 -7.13 6.64 -16.03
CA THR A 41 -7.51 7.99 -15.58
C THR A 41 -8.95 8.36 -15.95
N LYS A 42 -9.63 7.57 -16.79
CA LYS A 42 -10.97 7.85 -17.30
C LYS A 42 -11.97 6.80 -16.85
N SER A 43 -13.20 7.22 -16.55
CA SER A 43 -14.29 6.31 -16.22
C SER A 43 -14.80 5.60 -17.48
N HIS A 44 -15.08 4.30 -17.35
CA HIS A 44 -15.71 3.50 -18.40
C HIS A 44 -17.19 3.34 -18.06
N LEU A 45 -18.03 4.17 -18.66
CA LEU A 45 -19.47 4.19 -18.42
C LEU A 45 -20.21 3.42 -19.51
N ILE A 46 -21.06 2.49 -19.11
CA ILE A 46 -21.92 1.73 -20.01
C ILE A 46 -23.38 1.91 -19.60
N THR A 47 -24.25 2.06 -20.59
CA THR A 47 -25.69 2.11 -20.38
C THR A 47 -26.29 0.73 -20.58
N LEU A 48 -26.85 0.16 -19.53
CA LEU A 48 -27.53 -1.13 -19.58
C LEU A 48 -28.96 -0.96 -20.13
N PRO A 49 -29.47 -1.91 -20.93
CA PRO A 49 -30.81 -1.84 -21.50
C PRO A 49 -31.93 -1.75 -20.46
N ASN A 50 -31.70 -2.34 -19.27
CA ASN A 50 -32.66 -2.30 -18.16
C ASN A 50 -32.80 -0.86 -17.62
N HIS A 51 -33.89 -0.19 -18.01
CA HIS A 51 -34.21 1.20 -17.63
C HIS A 51 -33.11 2.24 -17.92
N ARG A 52 -32.19 1.98 -18.87
CA ARG A 52 -31.01 2.83 -19.15
C ARG A 52 -30.16 3.10 -17.90
N LYS A 53 -29.96 2.08 -17.06
CA LYS A 53 -29.06 2.19 -15.91
C LYS A 53 -27.64 2.46 -16.42
N VAL A 54 -27.01 3.52 -15.94
CA VAL A 54 -25.59 3.80 -16.20
C VAL A 54 -24.76 3.10 -15.13
N GLU A 55 -23.84 2.23 -15.55
CA GLU A 55 -22.92 1.54 -14.68
C GLU A 55 -21.48 1.90 -15.03
N ASN A 56 -20.63 2.00 -14.01
CA ASN A 56 -19.22 2.33 -14.16
C ASN A 56 -18.39 1.06 -13.99
N LEU A 57 -17.79 0.56 -15.07
CA LEU A 57 -16.96 -0.64 -15.04
C LEU A 57 -15.49 -0.35 -14.70
N PHE A 58 -15.15 0.90 -14.40
CA PHE A 58 -13.79 1.29 -14.05
C PHE A 58 -13.22 0.51 -12.87
N ASP A 59 -14.03 0.29 -11.83
CA ASP A 59 -13.60 -0.42 -10.62
C ASP A 59 -13.33 -1.90 -10.92
N ASP A 60 -14.16 -2.52 -11.76
CA ASP A 60 -13.98 -3.90 -12.20
C ASP A 60 -12.72 -4.06 -13.05
N HIS A 61 -12.43 -3.10 -13.94
CA HIS A 61 -11.20 -3.08 -14.71
C HIS A 61 -9.97 -2.87 -13.84
N GLN A 62 -10.02 -2.00 -12.82
CA GLN A 62 -8.93 -1.86 -11.86
C GLN A 62 -8.72 -3.14 -11.07
N ALA A 63 -9.79 -3.76 -10.56
CA ALA A 63 -9.70 -5.00 -9.80
C ALA A 63 -9.13 -6.15 -10.64
N ALA A 64 -9.56 -6.27 -11.89
CA ALA A 64 -9.02 -7.26 -12.83
C ALA A 64 -7.54 -7.01 -13.16
N ALA A 65 -7.13 -5.75 -13.33
CA ALA A 65 -5.74 -5.39 -13.56
C ALA A 65 -4.86 -5.69 -12.33
N GLU A 66 -5.33 -5.36 -11.12
CA GLU A 66 -4.63 -5.62 -9.87
C GLU A 66 -4.50 -7.12 -9.57
N PHE A 67 -5.47 -7.94 -9.99
CA PHE A 67 -5.43 -9.39 -9.82
C PHE A 67 -4.20 -10.03 -10.49
N LEU A 68 -3.85 -9.59 -11.70
CA LEU A 68 -2.66 -10.09 -12.41
C LEU A 68 -1.37 -9.54 -11.81
N LYS A 69 -1.35 -8.24 -11.49
CA LYS A 69 -0.18 -7.58 -10.93
C LYS A 69 -0.59 -6.32 -10.16
N PRO A 70 -0.04 -6.10 -8.95
CA PRO A 70 -0.37 -4.90 -8.20
C PRO A 70 0.07 -3.65 -8.97
N ALA A 71 -0.81 -2.65 -9.03
CA ALA A 71 -0.55 -1.38 -9.70
C ALA A 71 0.64 -0.63 -9.07
N ARG A 72 0.90 -0.84 -7.77
CA ARG A 72 2.00 -0.19 -7.02
C ARG A 72 2.66 -1.17 -6.06
N ARG A 73 3.97 -0.99 -5.80
CA ARG A 73 4.69 -1.73 -4.75
C ARG A 73 4.29 -1.16 -3.39
N LYS A 74 3.66 -1.97 -2.54
CA LYS A 74 3.28 -1.62 -1.17
C LYS A 74 3.83 -2.66 -0.21
N GLY A 75 4.37 -2.21 0.92
CA GLY A 75 4.86 -3.11 1.96
C GLY A 75 5.70 -2.40 3.01
N THR A 76 5.62 -2.92 4.23
CA THR A 76 6.48 -2.52 5.34
C THR A 76 7.43 -3.67 5.64
N ALA A 77 8.72 -3.49 5.37
CA ALA A 77 9.76 -4.44 5.74
C ALA A 77 10.27 -4.11 7.15
N ARG A 78 10.36 -5.12 8.02
CA ARG A 78 10.95 -4.99 9.35
C ARG A 78 12.29 -5.72 9.36
N PHE A 79 13.34 -5.03 9.78
CA PHE A 79 14.70 -5.57 9.83
C PHE A 79 15.21 -5.57 11.27
N ALA A 80 15.93 -6.63 11.63
CA ALA A 80 16.65 -6.75 12.91
C ALA A 80 18.15 -6.42 12.78
N ASP A 81 18.65 -6.27 11.55
CA ASP A 81 20.04 -5.96 11.25
C ASP A 81 20.17 -4.62 10.51
N LEU A 82 21.20 -3.85 10.87
CA LEU A 82 21.47 -2.52 10.33
C LEU A 82 21.93 -2.60 8.86
N GLN A 83 22.74 -3.61 8.49
CA GLN A 83 23.17 -3.77 7.10
C GLN A 83 21.98 -4.07 6.18
N SER A 84 21.01 -4.81 6.68
CA SER A 84 19.77 -5.14 5.96
C SER A 84 18.94 -3.90 5.61
N ILE A 85 18.79 -2.92 6.52
CA ILE A 85 18.08 -1.68 6.21
C ILE A 85 18.88 -0.78 5.27
N ILE A 86 20.22 -0.73 5.37
CA ILE A 86 21.07 0.02 4.44
C ILE A 86 20.98 -0.56 3.03
N ALA A 87 21.02 -1.88 2.90
CA ALA A 87 20.86 -2.57 1.63
C ALA A 87 19.48 -2.32 1.02
N TRP A 88 18.43 -2.35 1.83
CA TRP A 88 17.07 -2.01 1.39
C TRP A 88 16.96 -0.55 0.95
N ALA A 89 17.47 0.39 1.75
CA ALA A 89 17.42 1.81 1.44
C ALA A 89 18.17 2.11 0.13
N ASN A 90 19.36 1.55 -0.07
CA ASN A 90 20.11 1.72 -1.32
C ASN A 90 19.41 1.08 -2.54
N ARG A 91 18.65 0.00 -2.34
CA ARG A 91 17.88 -0.67 -3.42
C ARG A 91 16.66 0.12 -3.84
N PHE A 92 16.00 0.80 -2.91
CA PHE A 92 14.71 1.46 -3.15
C PHE A 92 14.78 2.99 -3.14
N LYS A 93 15.95 3.60 -2.89
CA LYS A 93 16.09 5.06 -2.90
C LYS A 93 15.78 5.67 -4.27
N GLY A 94 15.15 6.82 -4.23
CA GLY A 94 14.99 7.76 -5.34
C GLY A 94 15.20 9.18 -4.82
N ASP A 95 14.94 10.18 -5.67
CA ASP A 95 15.23 11.59 -5.36
C ASP A 95 14.45 12.13 -4.14
N THR A 96 13.28 11.56 -3.85
CA THR A 96 12.42 11.96 -2.74
C THR A 96 12.39 10.95 -1.61
N SER A 97 13.41 10.11 -1.44
CA SER A 97 13.48 9.20 -0.30
C SER A 97 13.87 9.92 0.99
N ALA A 98 13.28 9.50 2.12
CA ALA A 98 13.56 10.08 3.42
C ALA A 98 13.90 9.02 4.47
N LEU A 99 14.83 9.36 5.36
CA LEU A 99 15.22 8.56 6.51
C LEU A 99 14.89 9.32 7.80
N PHE A 100 14.14 8.68 8.68
CA PHE A 100 13.75 9.23 9.97
C PHE A 100 14.35 8.38 11.08
N ALA A 101 14.95 9.04 12.06
CA ALA A 101 15.38 8.41 13.30
C ALA A 101 14.46 8.87 14.44
N ASN A 102 13.88 7.92 15.16
CA ASN A 102 13.17 8.19 16.41
C ASN A 102 14.08 7.78 17.58
N PRO A 103 14.67 8.75 18.30
CA PRO A 103 15.60 8.50 19.41
C PRO A 103 14.85 8.22 20.71
N ASP A 104 13.83 7.38 20.67
CA ASP A 104 13.14 6.92 21.89
C ASP A 104 14.09 6.01 22.68
N MET A 105 14.30 6.31 23.96
CA MET A 105 15.20 5.56 24.85
C MET A 105 14.67 4.16 25.19
N GLU A 106 13.36 3.95 25.07
CA GLU A 106 12.69 2.67 25.32
C GLU A 106 12.60 1.80 24.06
N ALA A 107 12.57 2.42 22.88
CA ALA A 107 12.48 1.72 21.60
C ALA A 107 13.05 2.58 20.46
N PRO A 108 14.39 2.69 20.34
CA PRO A 108 14.97 3.45 19.25
C PRO A 108 14.63 2.78 17.93
N THR A 109 14.16 3.57 16.96
CA THR A 109 13.76 3.05 15.65
C THR A 109 14.27 3.92 14.51
N LEU A 110 14.64 3.28 13.41
CA LEU A 110 14.99 3.94 12.16
C LEU A 110 13.94 3.57 11.11
N THR A 111 13.29 4.57 10.53
CA THR A 111 12.28 4.38 9.49
C THR A 111 12.77 5.00 8.18
N CYS A 112 12.87 4.19 7.13
CA CYS A 112 13.15 4.65 5.78
C CYS A 112 11.88 4.59 4.93
N ILE A 113 11.59 5.66 4.19
CA ILE A 113 10.47 5.74 3.26
C ILE A 113 11.04 6.05 1.88
N ALA A 114 10.85 5.14 0.93
CA ALA A 114 11.43 5.26 -0.41
C ALA A 114 10.71 6.34 -1.26
N ASP A 115 9.39 6.40 -1.18
CA ASP A 115 8.54 7.30 -1.96
C ASP A 115 7.95 8.41 -1.07
N TYR A 116 8.81 9.23 -0.48
CA TYR A 116 8.39 10.33 0.39
C TYR A 116 8.02 11.57 -0.44
N HIS A 117 7.29 12.50 0.17
CA HIS A 117 6.84 13.74 -0.47
C HIS A 117 8.03 14.59 -0.93
N ALA A 118 7.89 15.26 -2.06
CA ALA A 118 8.88 16.25 -2.50
C ALA A 118 8.83 17.51 -1.62
N ALA A 119 9.91 18.28 -1.60
CA ALA A 119 9.95 19.52 -0.83
C ALA A 119 8.98 20.57 -1.40
N GLY A 120 8.20 21.21 -0.53
CA GLY A 120 7.23 22.24 -0.90
C GLY A 120 6.09 22.37 0.10
N ALA A 121 5.32 23.46 -0.01
CA ALA A 121 4.03 23.57 0.67
C ALA A 121 2.98 22.77 -0.10
N VAL A 122 1.99 22.23 0.63
CA VAL A 122 0.89 21.47 0.03
C VAL A 122 0.11 22.35 -0.93
N ASP A 123 -0.06 21.91 -2.16
CA ASP A 123 -0.95 22.56 -3.12
C ASP A 123 -2.35 21.95 -3.04
N VAL A 124 -3.27 22.68 -2.40
CA VAL A 124 -4.69 22.31 -2.28
C VAL A 124 -5.57 22.92 -3.36
N THR A 125 -5.01 23.73 -4.25
CA THR A 125 -5.79 24.53 -5.22
C THR A 125 -5.94 23.86 -6.57
N THR A 126 -5.10 22.88 -6.87
CA THR A 126 -5.10 22.16 -8.14
C THR A 126 -6.05 20.97 -8.14
N ALA A 127 -7.02 20.96 -9.07
CA ALA A 127 -8.04 19.91 -9.18
C ALA A 127 -7.48 18.52 -9.54
N THR A 128 -6.29 18.46 -10.13
CA THR A 128 -5.58 17.20 -10.48
C THR A 128 -4.72 16.65 -9.34
N GLY A 129 -4.75 17.28 -8.16
CA GLY A 129 -3.95 16.91 -6.99
C GLY A 129 -2.56 17.55 -6.98
N ASP A 130 -1.87 17.40 -5.84
CA ASP A 130 -0.55 17.97 -5.60
C ASP A 130 0.56 17.15 -6.29
N ALA A 131 1.32 17.80 -7.17
CA ALA A 131 2.42 17.16 -7.90
C ALA A 131 3.62 16.78 -7.02
N SER A 132 3.76 17.42 -5.85
CA SER A 132 4.77 17.09 -4.85
C SER A 132 4.36 15.91 -3.96
N ALA A 133 3.07 15.55 -3.96
CA ALA A 133 2.56 14.47 -3.15
C ALA A 133 2.91 13.10 -3.75
N ARG A 134 3.45 12.24 -2.88
CA ARG A 134 3.83 10.87 -3.19
C ARG A 134 3.07 9.90 -2.29
N HIS A 135 3.10 8.62 -2.63
CA HIS A 135 2.21 7.66 -1.98
C HIS A 135 2.78 7.03 -0.71
N CYS A 136 4.04 7.30 -0.33
CA CYS A 136 4.65 6.87 0.92
C CYS A 136 4.54 5.36 1.22
N HIS A 137 4.44 4.52 0.18
CA HIS A 137 4.08 3.11 0.33
C HIS A 137 5.20 2.19 0.79
N PRO A 138 6.40 2.17 0.16
CA PRO A 138 7.45 1.25 0.57
C PRO A 138 8.14 1.83 1.81
N ARG A 139 8.01 1.10 2.92
CA ARG A 139 8.57 1.49 4.22
C ARG A 139 9.51 0.40 4.72
N ALA A 140 10.64 0.80 5.26
CA ALA A 140 11.50 -0.08 6.05
C ALA A 140 11.60 0.46 7.46
N ILE A 141 11.45 -0.44 8.43
CA ILE A 141 11.58 -0.14 9.86
C ILE A 141 12.69 -1.03 10.39
N TYR A 142 13.65 -0.42 11.08
CA TYR A 142 14.69 -1.10 11.82
C TYR A 142 14.52 -0.77 13.30
N ASP A 143 14.38 -1.83 14.09
CA ASP A 143 14.22 -1.76 15.54
C ASP A 143 15.60 -2.03 16.16
N PHE A 144 16.15 -1.06 16.90
CA PHE A 144 17.46 -1.25 17.54
C PHE A 144 17.33 -2.29 18.65
N PRO A 145 18.13 -3.37 18.65
CA PRO A 145 18.12 -4.32 19.75
C PRO A 145 18.68 -3.65 21.00
N LEU A 146 17.81 -3.32 21.94
CA LEU A 146 18.22 -2.83 23.25
C LEU A 146 18.88 -3.95 24.04
N SER A 147 20.08 -3.66 24.56
CA SER A 147 20.82 -4.60 25.40
C SER A 147 20.04 -4.92 26.69
N GLU A 148 20.20 -6.12 27.22
CA GLU A 148 19.51 -6.51 28.46
C GLU A 148 19.96 -5.64 29.64
N GLU A 149 21.24 -5.24 29.63
CA GLU A 149 21.80 -4.31 30.60
C GLU A 149 21.10 -2.96 30.52
N TRP A 150 20.94 -2.39 29.32
CA TRP A 150 20.27 -1.10 29.15
C TRP A 150 18.85 -1.12 29.71
N LYS A 151 18.10 -2.21 29.49
CA LYS A 151 16.76 -2.39 30.07
C LYS A 151 16.80 -2.48 31.60
N ALA A 152 17.77 -3.19 32.16
CA ALA A 152 17.95 -3.29 33.60
C ALA A 152 18.33 -1.94 34.24
N TRP A 153 19.23 -1.19 33.61
CA TRP A 153 19.62 0.16 34.05
C TRP A 153 18.47 1.17 33.93
N MET A 154 17.71 1.14 32.83
CA MET A 154 16.51 1.97 32.66
C MET A 154 15.43 1.64 33.68
N GLY A 155 15.27 0.37 34.06
CA GLY A 155 14.30 -0.06 35.08
C GLY A 155 14.64 0.40 36.50
N VAL A 156 15.92 0.61 36.82
CA VAL A 156 16.39 1.10 38.13
C VAL A 156 16.50 2.64 38.15
N SER A 157 16.52 3.28 36.97
CA SER A 157 16.64 4.72 36.82
C SER A 157 15.43 5.45 37.42
N GLY A 158 15.66 6.27 38.46
CA GLY A 158 14.64 7.07 39.13
C GLY A 158 13.99 6.40 40.34
N GLU A 159 14.32 5.15 40.64
CA GLU A 159 13.85 4.46 41.86
C GLU A 159 14.85 4.60 43.02
N PRO A 160 14.40 4.91 44.24
CA PRO A 160 15.26 4.94 45.40
C PRO A 160 15.63 3.50 45.84
N LEU A 161 16.82 3.03 45.44
CA LEU A 161 17.38 1.76 45.92
C LEU A 161 18.14 1.90 47.25
N LYS A 162 18.05 0.87 48.09
CA LYS A 162 18.92 0.71 49.27
C LYS A 162 20.36 0.42 48.84
N LYS A 163 21.34 0.90 49.61
CA LYS A 163 22.78 0.79 49.30
C LYS A 163 23.24 -0.65 49.01
N ASP A 164 22.72 -1.62 49.75
CA ASP A 164 23.09 -3.04 49.59
C ASP A 164 22.59 -3.60 48.24
N ASN A 165 21.33 -3.30 47.89
CA ASN A 165 20.74 -3.70 46.61
C ASN A 165 21.42 -3.03 45.40
N LEU A 166 21.88 -1.78 45.57
CA LEU A 166 22.64 -1.07 44.53
C LEU A 166 24.02 -1.71 44.30
N GLY A 167 24.68 -2.16 45.37
CA GLY A 167 25.97 -2.87 45.28
C GLY A 167 25.87 -4.15 44.48
N GLU A 168 24.91 -5.01 44.81
CA GLU A 168 24.65 -6.26 44.08
C GLU A 168 24.29 -6.00 42.60
N PHE A 169 23.50 -4.96 42.33
CA PHE A 169 23.14 -4.55 40.98
C PHE A 169 24.37 -4.10 40.16
N ILE A 170 25.22 -3.24 40.72
CA ILE A 170 26.45 -2.79 40.03
C ILE A 170 27.39 -3.97 39.79
N GLU A 171 27.54 -4.90 40.74
CA GLU A 171 28.40 -6.08 40.56
C GLU A 171 27.89 -7.02 39.47
N ALA A 172 26.57 -7.21 39.36
CA ALA A 172 25.97 -8.04 38.32
C ALA A 172 26.14 -7.46 36.90
N TRP A 173 26.05 -6.13 36.76
CA TRP A 173 25.98 -5.46 35.45
C TRP A 173 27.26 -4.70 35.03
N SER A 174 28.25 -4.51 35.91
CA SER A 174 29.50 -3.79 35.63
C SER A 174 30.54 -4.56 34.81
N ARG A 175 30.42 -5.89 34.72
CA ARG A 175 31.40 -6.72 33.99
C ARG A 175 31.29 -6.58 32.48
N THR A 176 30.10 -6.29 31.95
CA THR A 176 29.84 -6.24 30.49
C THR A 176 30.16 -4.87 29.88
N THR A 177 30.14 -3.78 30.67
CA THR A 177 30.51 -2.43 30.20
C THR A 177 32.00 -2.27 29.86
N ARG A 178 32.86 -3.23 30.22
CA ARG A 178 34.27 -3.29 29.79
C ARG A 178 34.49 -4.04 28.47
N GLY A 179 33.48 -4.76 27.96
CA GLY A 179 33.50 -5.43 26.67
C GLY A 179 32.81 -4.58 25.63
N GLY A 180 33.44 -3.48 25.24
CA GLY A 180 32.96 -2.65 24.13
C GLY A 180 32.78 -3.51 22.88
N THR A 181 31.57 -3.50 22.32
CA THR A 181 31.33 -3.90 20.95
C THR A 181 32.30 -3.13 20.06
N GLN A 182 33.28 -3.84 19.49
CA GLN A 182 34.16 -3.32 18.46
C GLN A 182 33.30 -2.96 17.25
N PHE A 183 32.97 -1.67 17.12
CA PHE A 183 32.48 -1.11 15.88
C PHE A 183 33.66 -1.12 14.90
N ASP A 184 33.71 -2.16 14.07
CA ASP A 184 34.75 -2.30 13.05
C ASP A 184 34.54 -1.24 11.95
N GLY A 185 35.50 -0.30 11.87
CA GLY A 185 35.89 0.39 10.65
C GLY A 185 34.95 1.46 10.07
N PHE A 186 34.96 2.68 10.63
CA PHE A 186 34.74 3.89 9.83
C PHE A 186 36.06 4.66 9.76
N GLN A 187 36.92 4.31 8.80
CA GLN A 187 38.03 5.17 8.41
C GLN A 187 37.45 6.39 7.68
N LEU A 188 37.40 7.52 8.39
CA LEU A 188 37.36 8.84 7.76
C LEU A 188 38.69 9.02 7.01
N LEU A 189 38.63 8.93 5.69
CA LEU A 189 39.66 9.47 4.81
C LEU A 189 39.52 10.99 4.83
N ASP A 190 40.43 11.65 5.55
CA ASP A 190 40.74 13.06 5.33
C ASP A 190 41.29 13.21 3.90
N SER A 191 40.75 14.16 3.15
CA SER A 191 41.34 14.80 1.97
C SER A 191 41.11 16.29 2.05
#